data_AF-A0A6P0I2H7-F1
#
_entry.id   AF-A0A6P0I2H7-F1
#
_cell.length_a   1.000
_cell.length_b   1.000
_cell.length_c   1.000
_cell.angle_alpha   90.00
_cell.angle_beta   90.00
_cell.angle_gamma   90.00
#
_symmetry.space_group_name_H-M   'P 1'
#
loop_
_entity.id
_entity.type
_entity.pdbx_description
1 polymer ?
#
loop_
_entity_poly.entity_id
_entity_poly.type
_entity_poly.pdbx_seq_one_letter_code
_entity_poly.pdbx_strand_id
1 'polypeptide(L)'
;MSFDPELAVAMQELKCVRQQAPVDSMFIHGRSGKLVVVEKLTLNEEDLHPMVTYRHVDDDTTFLSWSRRSEVFLDGRFTAYPYEEMLEDA
;
A
#
# COMPACT_ATOMS: atom_id res chain seq x y z
N MET A 1 14.86 0.70 -27.80
CA MET A 1 14.05 0.45 -26.59
C MET A 1 12.60 0.65 -27.00
N SER A 2 11.74 -0.36 -26.87
CA SER A 2 10.31 -0.22 -27.12
C SER A 2 9.68 0.50 -25.94
N PHE A 3 8.85 1.51 -26.20
CA PHE A 3 8.05 2.18 -25.18
C PHE A 3 6.88 1.27 -24.82
N ASP A 4 6.74 0.96 -23.54
CA ASP A 4 5.57 0.29 -23.01
C ASP A 4 4.59 1.36 -22.47
N PRO A 5 3.49 1.64 -23.18
CA PRO A 5 2.54 2.66 -22.77
C PRO A 5 1.84 2.32 -21.46
N GLU A 6 1.63 1.04 -21.15
CA GLU A 6 0.92 0.59 -19.95
C GLU A 6 1.79 0.84 -18.71
N LEU A 7 3.07 0.45 -18.78
CA LEU A 7 4.04 0.75 -17.74
C LEU A 7 4.21 2.27 -17.53
N ALA A 8 4.18 3.07 -18.61
CA ALA A 8 4.28 4.53 -18.49
C ALA A 8 3.10 5.15 -17.73
N VAL A 9 1.88 4.64 -17.97
CA VAL A 9 0.67 5.05 -17.23
C VAL A 9 0.78 4.63 -15.77
N ALA A 10 1.10 3.36 -15.50
CA ALA A 10 1.26 2.84 -14.14
C ALA A 10 2.31 3.63 -13.34
N MET A 11 3.44 3.98 -13.97
CA MET A 11 4.48 4.80 -13.36
C MET A 11 4.01 6.24 -13.08
N GLN A 12 3.14 6.80 -13.92
CA GLN A 12 2.54 8.11 -13.67
C GLN A 12 1.55 8.06 -12.50
N GLU A 13 0.73 7.02 -12.42
CA GLU A 13 -0.19 6.79 -11.30
C GLU A 13 0.57 6.61 -9.98
N LEU A 14 1.64 5.82 -9.98
CA LEU A 14 2.50 5.64 -8.81
C LEU A 14 3.08 6.97 -8.30
N LYS A 15 3.43 7.90 -9.21
CA LYS A 15 3.87 9.26 -8.83
C LYS A 15 2.75 10.05 -8.17
N CYS A 16 1.52 9.95 -8.67
CA CYS A 16 0.35 10.59 -8.04
C CYS A 16 0.07 10.01 -6.66
N VAL A 17 0.20 8.70 -6.47
CA VAL A 17 0.09 8.05 -5.15
C VAL A 17 1.18 8.55 -4.21
N ARG A 18 2.43 8.67 -4.67
CA ARG A 18 3.54 9.19 -3.86
C ARG A 18 3.33 10.61 -3.34
N GLN A 19 2.59 11.45 -4.07
CA GLN A 19 2.25 12.79 -3.61
C GLN A 19 1.18 12.79 -2.51
N GLN A 20 0.28 11.80 -2.53
CA GLN A 20 -0.80 11.66 -1.56
C GLN A 20 -0.36 10.88 -0.31
N ALA A 21 0.45 9.83 -0.49
CA ALA A 21 0.99 8.96 0.55
C ALA A 21 2.52 8.80 0.38
N PRO A 22 3.31 9.83 0.72
CA PRO A 22 4.77 9.73 0.68
C PRO A 22 5.31 8.58 1.54
N VAL A 23 6.43 7.98 1.13
CA VAL A 23 7.18 7.08 2.03
C VAL A 23 7.58 7.86 3.30
N ASP A 24 7.57 7.17 4.44
CA ASP A 24 7.76 7.68 5.80
C ASP A 24 6.67 8.63 6.32
N SER A 25 5.60 8.86 5.54
CA SER A 25 4.44 9.60 6.03
C SER A 25 3.53 8.74 6.90
N MET A 26 2.80 9.40 7.80
CA MET A 26 1.96 8.77 8.80
C MET A 26 0.48 9.01 8.50
N PHE A 27 -0.35 7.98 8.65
CA PHE A 27 -1.79 8.03 8.45
C PHE A 27 -2.53 7.42 9.64
N ILE A 28 -3.73 7.91 9.91
CA ILE A 28 -4.65 7.24 10.83
C ILE A 28 -5.55 6.34 9.99
N HIS A 29 -5.48 5.04 10.24
CA HIS A 29 -6.37 4.09 9.60
C HIS A 29 -7.81 4.33 10.05
N GLY A 30 -8.70 4.67 9.12
CA GLY A 30 -10.03 5.19 9.43
C GLY A 30 -10.94 4.19 10.17
N ARG A 31 -10.78 2.89 9.93
CA ARG A 31 -11.59 1.86 10.60
C ARG A 31 -11.08 1.48 11.99
N SER A 32 -9.78 1.28 12.14
CA SER A 32 -9.20 0.80 13.42
C SER A 32 -8.70 1.92 14.33
N GLY A 33 -8.60 3.15 13.83
CA GLY A 33 -7.96 4.26 14.53
C GLY A 33 -6.45 4.11 14.71
N LYS A 34 -5.85 3.02 14.21
CA LYS A 34 -4.41 2.75 14.35
C LYS A 34 -3.60 3.71 13.51
N LEU A 35 -2.50 4.20 14.07
CA LEU A 35 -1.51 4.98 13.35
C LEU A 35 -0.65 4.05 12.51
N VAL A 36 -0.49 4.39 11.23
CA VAL A 36 0.30 3.61 10.27
C VAL A 36 1.36 4.48 9.61
N VAL A 37 2.46 3.86 9.19
CA VAL A 37 3.58 4.50 8.49
C VAL A 37 3.75 3.85 7.13
N VAL A 38 3.80 4.63 6.06
CA VAL A 38 4.08 4.14 4.71
C VAL A 38 5.56 3.81 4.60
N GLU A 39 5.89 2.59 4.22
CA GLU A 39 7.27 2.13 4.08
C GLU A 39 7.74 2.13 2.63
N LYS A 40 6.86 1.71 1.70
CA LYS A 40 7.21 1.52 0.29
C LYS A 40 6.01 1.76 -0.61
N LEU A 41 6.29 2.22 -1.82
CA LEU A 41 5.34 2.31 -2.92
C LEU A 41 5.91 1.50 -4.09
N THR A 42 5.14 0.55 -4.61
CA THR A 42 5.56 -0.31 -5.72
C THR A 42 4.46 -0.43 -6.76
N LEU A 43 4.77 -1.00 -7.92
CA LEU A 43 3.75 -1.56 -8.82
C LEU A 43 3.64 -3.05 -8.53
N ASN A 44 2.43 -3.59 -8.60
CA ASN A 44 2.22 -5.03 -8.66
C ASN A 44 2.72 -5.54 -10.04
N GLU A 45 3.46 -6.64 -10.06
CA GLU A 45 4.08 -7.16 -11.29
C GLU A 45 3.07 -7.81 -12.25
N GLU A 46 1.92 -8.28 -11.73
CA GLU A 46 0.90 -8.98 -12.51
C GLU A 46 -0.07 -8.01 -13.20
N ASP A 47 -0.50 -6.95 -12.50
CA ASP A 47 -1.56 -6.05 -12.94
C ASP A 47 -1.16 -4.57 -12.98
N LEU A 48 0.12 -4.27 -12.71
CA LEU A 48 0.71 -2.93 -12.70
C LEU A 48 -0.01 -1.92 -11.79
N HIS A 49 -0.85 -2.36 -10.85
CA HIS A 49 -1.52 -1.46 -9.93
C HIS A 49 -0.53 -0.90 -8.89
N PRO A 50 -0.62 0.40 -8.54
CA PRO A 50 0.17 0.95 -7.45
C PRO A 50 -0.21 0.32 -6.10
N MET A 51 0.80 -0.12 -5.37
CA MET A 51 0.68 -0.73 -4.05
C MET A 51 1.34 0.15 -2.99
N VAL A 52 0.70 0.24 -1.83
CA VAL A 52 1.22 0.91 -0.63
C VAL A 52 1.56 -0.17 0.39
N THR A 53 2.83 -0.24 0.76
CA THR A 53 3.28 -1.03 1.92
C THR A 53 3.38 -0.13 3.13
N TYR A 54 2.79 -0.54 4.25
CA TYR A 54 2.75 0.21 5.50
C TYR A 54 2.87 -0.71 6.71
N ARG A 55 3.22 -0.14 7.87
CA ARG A 55 3.22 -0.81 9.17
C ARG A 55 2.41 -0.03 10.20
N HIS A 56 1.93 -0.69 11.23
CA HIS A 56 1.31 -0.05 12.39
C HIS A 56 2.39 0.49 13.34
N VAL A 57 2.08 1.56 14.06
CA VAL A 57 2.99 2.16 15.06
C VAL A 57 2.84 1.52 16.45
N ASP A 58 1.65 1.02 16.78
CA ASP A 58 1.29 0.57 18.14
C ASP A 58 1.46 -0.92 18.40
N ASP A 59 1.70 -1.72 17.37
CA ASP A 59 1.86 -3.16 17.60
C ASP A 59 3.30 -3.44 18.03
N ASP A 60 3.50 -3.91 19.27
CA ASP A 60 4.75 -4.54 19.78
C ASP A 60 5.27 -5.66 18.85
N THR A 61 4.51 -6.04 17.83
CA THR A 61 4.94 -6.80 16.65
C THR A 61 5.61 -5.87 15.62
N THR A 62 6.85 -5.48 15.92
CA THR A 62 7.68 -4.52 15.14
C THR A 62 8.00 -4.97 13.70
N PHE A 63 7.44 -6.07 13.20
CA PHE A 63 7.91 -6.74 11.97
C PHE A 63 6.83 -7.01 10.93
N LEU A 64 5.55 -6.74 11.21
CA LEU A 64 4.50 -6.98 10.21
C LEU A 64 4.32 -5.73 9.34
N SER A 65 4.67 -5.88 8.06
CA SER A 65 4.34 -4.94 7.00
C SER A 65 3.14 -5.47 6.22
N TRP A 66 2.20 -4.58 5.92
CA TRP A 66 1.02 -4.88 5.11
C TRP A 66 1.13 -4.17 3.78
N SER A 67 0.73 -4.84 2.69
CA SER A 67 0.63 -4.23 1.36
C SER A 67 -0.81 -4.23 0.87
N ARG A 68 -1.24 -3.11 0.29
CA ARG A 68 -2.59 -2.92 -0.27
C ARG A 68 -2.53 -2.08 -1.54
N ARG A 69 -3.50 -2.25 -2.43
CA ARG A 69 -3.69 -1.35 -3.56
C ARG A 69 -3.90 0.08 -3.07
N SER A 70 -3.34 1.04 -3.79
CA SER A 70 -3.30 2.43 -3.37
C SER A 70 -4.68 3.05 -3.18
N GLU A 71 -5.65 2.74 -4.04
CA GLU A 71 -7.03 3.22 -3.93
C GLU A 71 -7.72 2.72 -2.67
N VAL A 72 -7.43 1.48 -2.28
CA VAL A 72 -7.94 0.89 -1.04
C VAL A 72 -7.28 1.54 0.16
N PHE A 73 -5.95 1.73 0.12
CA PHE A 73 -5.21 2.40 1.19
C PHE A 73 -5.69 3.85 1.41
N LEU A 74 -5.82 4.62 0.33
CA LEU A 74 -6.20 6.03 0.39
C LEU A 74 -7.66 6.26 0.79
N ASP A 75 -8.55 5.29 0.53
CA ASP A 75 -9.92 5.33 1.07
C ASP A 75 -9.95 5.17 2.61
N GLY A 76 -8.90 4.59 3.21
CA GLY A 76 -8.71 4.52 4.66
C GLY A 76 -9.69 3.62 5.41
N ARG A 77 -10.57 2.90 4.71
CA ARG A 77 -11.64 2.03 5.28
C ARG A 77 -11.36 0.54 5.13
N PHE A 78 -10.12 0.15 4.86
CA PHE A 78 -9.77 -1.24 4.62
C PHE A 78 -9.72 -2.07 5.91
N THR A 79 -9.67 -3.39 5.79
CA THR A 79 -9.45 -4.27 6.92
C THR A 79 -7.97 -4.64 6.98
N ALA A 80 -7.31 -4.30 8.09
CA ALA A 80 -5.93 -4.68 8.33
C ALA A 80 -5.86 -6.16 8.70
N TYR A 81 -5.72 -7.03 7.71
CA TYR A 81 -5.40 -8.44 7.90
C TYR A 81 -3.93 -8.67 7.55
N PRO A 82 -3.11 -9.30 8.42
CA PRO A 82 -1.77 -9.76 8.07
C PRO A 82 -1.83 -10.61 6.79
N TYR A 83 -0.83 -10.44 5.93
CA TYR A 83 -0.74 -11.13 4.64
C TYR A 83 -0.85 -12.65 4.77
N GLU A 84 -0.44 -13.20 5.92
CA GLU A 84 -0.51 -14.63 6.22
C GLU A 84 -1.95 -15.17 6.32
N GLU A 85 -2.94 -14.37 6.74
CA GLU A 85 -4.34 -14.83 6.91
C GLU A 85 -5.14 -14.85 5.59
N MET A 86 -4.62 -14.26 4.50
CA MET A 86 -5.31 -14.30 3.19
C MET A 86 -4.98 -15.55 2.35
N LEU A 87 -4.05 -16.39 2.82
CA LEU A 87 -3.65 -17.63 2.13
C LEU A 87 -4.41 -18.88 2.62
N GLU A 88 -5.16 -18.78 3.72
CA GLU A 88 -5.87 -19.94 4.29
C GLU A 88 -7.31 -20.13 3.75
N ASP A 89 -7.83 -19.18 2.97
CA ASP A 89 -9.22 -19.21 2.44
C ASP A 89 -9.30 -19.20 0.89
N ALA A 90 -8.23 -19.57 0.18
CA ALA A 90 -8.20 -19.70 -1.29
C ALA A 90 -8.44 -21.13 -1.80
#